data_AF-A0A7X8I8Y1-F1
#
_entry.id   AF-A0A7X8I8Y1-F1
#
_cell.length_a   1.000
_cell.length_b   1.000
_cell.length_c   1.000
_cell.angle_alpha   90.00
_cell.angle_beta   90.00
_cell.angle_gamma   90.00
#
_symmetry.space_group_name_H-M   'P 1'
#
loop_
_entity.id
_entity.type
_entity.pdbx_description
1 polymer ?
#
loop_
_entity_poly.entity_id
_entity_poly.type
_entity_poly.pdbx_seq_one_letter_code
_entity_poly.pdbx_strand_id
1 'polypeptide(L)' 'MAKIFVTGDKHGEIEMEYLTARHFPAGKSLCKDDFVVILGDFGLLWNNPPTKGERHWLDWL' A
#
# COMPACT_ATOMS: atom_id res chain seq x y z
N MET A 1 -5.22 -22.25 -3.52
CA MET A 1 -3.77 -21.98 -3.59
C MET A 1 -3.55 -20.56 -3.14
N ALA A 2 -2.55 -20.32 -2.30
CA ALA A 2 -2.15 -18.98 -1.88
C ALA A 2 -1.71 -18.16 -3.10
N LYS A 3 -2.07 -16.87 -3.14
CA LYS A 3 -1.64 -15.92 -4.16
C LYS A 3 -0.55 -15.02 -3.58
N ILE A 4 0.47 -14.74 -4.39
CA ILE A 4 1.50 -13.77 -4.07
C ILE A 4 1.46 -12.68 -5.14
N PHE A 5 1.21 -11.45 -4.71
CA PHE A 5 1.31 -10.26 -5.53
C PHE A 5 2.59 -9.53 -5.18
N VAL A 6 3.29 -9.01 -6.18
CA VAL A 6 4.56 -8.34 -6.00
C VAL A 6 4.48 -6.98 -6.66
N THR A 7 4.95 -5.95 -5.97
CA THR A 7 5.05 -4.58 -6.50
C THR A 7 6.40 -3.98 -6.08
N GLY A 8 6.83 -2.92 -6.77
CA GLY A 8 7.98 -2.12 -6.36
C GLY A 8 7.70 -1.30 -5.12
N ASP A 9 8.65 -0.41 -4.80
CA ASP A 9 8.53 0.63 -3.79
C ASP A 9 7.21 1.42 -3.84
N LYS A 10 6.90 2.06 -2.70
CA LYS A 10 5.73 2.93 -2.52
C LYS A 10 6.17 4.21 -1.80
N HIS A 11 6.00 5.34 -2.48
CA HIS A 11 6.37 6.66 -2.00
C HIS A 11 5.18 7.62 -1.97
N GLY A 12 4.91 8.15 -0.79
CA GLY A 12 3.84 9.12 -0.56
C GLY A 12 2.42 8.55 -0.76
N GLU A 13 1.44 9.42 -0.60
CA GLU A 13 0.02 9.04 -0.65
C GLU A 13 -0.44 8.58 -2.04
N ILE A 14 0.14 9.14 -3.10
CA ILE A 14 -0.27 8.88 -4.49
C ILE A 14 -0.03 7.41 -4.85
N GLU A 15 1.12 6.85 -4.48
CA GLU A 15 1.44 5.47 -4.82
C GLU A 15 0.74 4.47 -3.91
N MET A 16 0.42 4.86 -2.66
CA MET A 16 -0.44 4.04 -1.79
C MET A 16 -1.84 3.87 -2.39
N GLU A 17 -2.36 4.83 -3.16
CA GLU A 17 -3.62 4.66 -3.88
C GLU A 17 -3.61 3.45 -4.83
N TYR A 18 -2.45 3.02 -5.32
CA TYR A 18 -2.34 1.85 -6.19
C TYR A 18 -2.66 0.52 -5.49
N LEU A 19 -2.60 0.49 -4.16
CA LEU A 19 -3.02 -0.66 -3.37
C LEU A 19 -4.53 -0.68 -3.09
N THR A 20 -5.24 0.41 -3.40
CA THR A 20 -6.71 0.44 -3.27
C THR A 20 -7.37 -0.47 -4.29
N ALA A 21 -8.59 -0.85 -3.99
CA ALA A 21 -9.37 -1.72 -4.85
C ALA A 21 -9.74 -1.12 -6.23
N ARG A 22 -9.53 0.19 -6.44
CA ARG A 22 -9.66 0.86 -7.73
C ARG A 22 -8.54 0.45 -8.69
N HIS A 23 -7.31 0.37 -8.18
CA HIS A 23 -6.10 0.09 -8.96
C HIS A 23 -5.64 -1.36 -8.82
N PHE A 24 -5.95 -1.98 -7.68
CA PHE A 24 -5.70 -3.39 -7.39
C PHE A 24 -7.01 -4.12 -7.04
N PRO A 25 -7.90 -4.41 -8.04
CA PRO A 25 -9.17 -5.08 -7.80
C PRO A 25 -9.05 -6.46 -7.16
N ALA A 26 -7.97 -7.19 -7.46
CA ALA A 26 -7.67 -8.48 -6.84
C ALA A 26 -7.49 -8.38 -5.32
N GLY A 27 -7.09 -7.22 -4.82
CA GLY A 27 -6.99 -6.89 -3.39
C GLY A 27 -8.29 -7.12 -2.61
N LYS A 28 -9.46 -6.94 -3.25
CA LYS A 28 -10.78 -7.21 -2.62
C LYS A 28 -11.00 -8.66 -2.24
N SER A 29 -10.24 -9.58 -2.85
CA SER A 29 -10.40 -11.03 -2.71
C SER A 29 -9.28 -11.68 -1.90
N LEU A 30 -8.38 -10.89 -1.32
CA LEU A 30 -7.30 -11.40 -0.48
C LEU A 30 -7.86 -12.02 0.79
N CYS A 31 -7.27 -13.13 1.19
CA CYS A 31 -7.49 -13.77 2.48
C CYS A 31 -6.17 -13.83 3.27
N LYS A 32 -6.22 -14.41 4.47
CA LYS A 32 -5.05 -14.51 5.37
C LYS A 32 -3.90 -15.35 4.82
N ASP A 33 -4.16 -16.17 3.80
CA ASP A 33 -3.16 -17.02 3.16
C ASP A 33 -2.50 -16.32 1.95
N ASP A 34 -2.99 -15.15 1.54
CA ASP A 34 -2.47 -14.40 0.41
C ASP A 34 -1.49 -13.31 0.87
N PHE A 35 -0.55 -12.95 0.00
CA PHE A 35 0.49 -11.97 0.30
C PHE A 35 0.55 -10.88 -0.77
N VAL A 36 0.75 -9.64 -0.33
CA VAL A 36 1.19 -8.52 -1.16
C VAL A 36 2.57 -8.12 -0.67
N VAL A 37 3.59 -8.32 -1.52
CA VAL A 37 5.00 -8.05 -1.21
C VAL A 37 5.41 -6.75 -1.90
N ILE A 38 5.83 -5.78 -1.11
CA ILE A 38 6.40 -4.50 -1.57
C ILE A 38 7.92 -4.66 -1.56
N LEU A 39 8.54 -4.68 -2.74
CA LEU A 39 9.97 -4.90 -2.92
C LEU A 39 10.74 -3.58 -3.02
N GLY A 40 10.73 -2.78 -1.96
CA GLY A 40 11.38 -1.48 -1.94
C GLY A 40 11.40 -0.84 -0.56
N ASP A 41 11.90 0.38 -0.51
CA ASP A 41 11.85 1.18 0.71
C ASP A 41 10.45 1.76 0.95
N PHE A 42 10.25 2.22 2.18
CA PHE A 42 9.00 2.84 2.62
C PHE A 42 9.22 4.35 2.75
N GLY A 43 8.62 5.13 1.84
CA GLY A 43 8.74 6.59 1.84
C GLY A 43 7.40 7.29 1.89
N LEU A 44 6.54 6.98 2.87
CA LEU A 44 5.21 7.58 2.99
C LEU A 44 5.21 9.04 3.48
N LEU A 45 6.08 9.39 4.42
CA LEU A 45 6.07 10.70 5.08
C LEU A 45 7.01 11.67 4.39
N TRP A 46 6.45 12.74 3.81
CA TRP A 46 7.19 13.81 3.13
C TRP A 46 7.06 15.15 3.86
N ASN A 47 6.01 15.32 4.66
CA ASN A 47 5.76 16.57 5.41
C ASN A 47 6.09 16.43 6.90
N ASN A 48 6.51 17.55 7.51
CA ASN A 48 6.70 17.68 8.95
C ASN A 48 6.07 18.98 9.47
N PRO A 49 4.93 18.93 10.18
CA PRO A 49 4.23 17.72 10.61
C PRO A 49 3.53 17.00 9.44
N PRO A 50 3.27 15.68 9.53
CA PRO A 50 2.57 14.95 8.48
C PRO A 50 1.20 15.54 8.15
N THR A 51 0.77 15.37 6.91
CA THR A 51 -0.59 15.73 6.48
C THR A 51 -1.63 14.75 7.04
N LYS A 52 -2.92 15.06 6.88
CA LYS A 52 -3.99 14.11 7.24
C LYS A 52 -3.98 12.86 6.34
N GLY A 53 -3.64 13.02 5.05
CA GLY A 53 -3.54 11.91 4.10
C GLY A 53 -2.38 10.96 4.45
N GLU A 54 -1.21 11.52 4.75
CA GLU A 54 -0.05 10.76 5.20
C GLU A 54 -0.33 9.98 6.49
N ARG A 55 -1.02 10.57 7.47
CA ARG A 55 -1.46 9.86 8.68
C ARG A 55 -2.44 8.73 8.38
N HIS A 56 -3.42 8.98 7.52
CA HIS A 56 -4.40 7.96 7.15
C HIS A 56 -3.73 6.73 6.53
N TRP A 57 -2.81 6.94 5.60
CA TRP A 57 -2.08 5.85 4.96
C TRP A 57 -1.12 5.13 5.91
N LEU A 58 -0.60 5.83 6.93
CA LEU A 58 0.23 5.22 7.96
C LEU A 58 -0.59 4.28 8.86
N ASP A 59 -1.83 4.67 9.19
CA ASP A 59 -2.76 3.83 9.97
C ASP A 59 -3.32 2.66 9.17
N TRP A 60 -3.28 2.73 7.83
CA TRP A 60 -3.79 1.68 6.93
C TRP A 60 -2.82 0.50 6.77
N LEU A 61 -1.51 0.76 6.85
CA LEU A 61 -0.43 -0.25 6.79
C LEU A 61 -0.45 -1.19 8.01
#